data_AF-A0A259LKN0-F1
#
_entry.id   AF-A0A259LKN0-F1
#
_cell.length_a   1.000
_cell.length_b   1.000
_cell.length_c   1.000
_cell.angle_alpha   90.00
_cell.angle_beta   90.00
_cell.angle_gamma   90.00
#
_symmetry.space_group_name_H-M   'P 1'
#
loop_
_entity.id
_entity.type
_entity.pdbx_description
1 polymer ?
#
loop_
_entity_poly.entity_id
_entity_poly.type
_entity_poly.pdbx_seq_one_letter_code
_entity_poly.pdbx_strand_id
1 'polypeptide(L)'
;MTDTRSVLALILSVMILQLAGGLTGILTPLGLERLGVDASLIGFVAAMNAAGFMLGAWTSPRALALVGNIRLFAAGAGLSAAGILSLALIQEAPFWALIRVLQGVSFAYMFTSIESWLGEAV
;
A
#
# COMPACT_ATOMS: atom_id res chain seq x y z
N MET A 1 6.55 27.93 16.07
CA MET A 1 5.12 27.56 15.92
C MET A 1 4.82 26.92 14.56
N THR A 2 5.80 26.26 13.93
CA THR A 2 5.69 25.62 12.60
C THR A 2 5.62 24.10 12.68
N ASP A 3 6.00 23.48 13.81
CA ASP A 3 6.13 22.02 13.91
C ASP A 3 4.80 21.26 14.05
N THR A 4 3.78 21.85 14.70
CA THR A 4 2.49 21.18 14.89
C THR A 4 1.72 20.97 13.59
N ARG A 5 1.93 21.84 12.59
CA ARG A 5 1.32 21.71 11.26
C ARG A 5 1.89 20.51 10.49
N SER A 6 3.15 20.14 10.73
CA SER A 6 3.80 18.98 10.11
C SER A 6 3.25 17.67 10.69
N VAL A 7 3.16 17.57 12.01
CA VAL A 7 2.67 16.35 12.69
C VAL A 7 1.22 16.04 12.34
N LEU A 8 0.35 17.05 12.30
CA LEU A 8 -1.05 16.87 11.87
C LEU A 8 -1.13 16.34 10.43
N ALA A 9 -0.31 16.84 9.51
CA ALA A 9 -0.27 16.37 8.14
C ALA A 9 0.21 14.91 8.03
N LEU A 10 1.20 14.52 8.84
CA LEU A 10 1.67 13.14 8.93
C LEU A 10 0.58 12.19 9.46
N ILE A 11 -0.07 12.56 10.55
CA ILE A 11 -1.17 11.77 11.14
C ILE A 11 -2.31 11.62 10.14
N LEU A 12 -2.74 12.71 9.49
CA LEU A 12 -3.80 12.67 8.49
C LEU A 12 -3.41 11.76 7.31
N SER A 13 -2.16 11.81 6.87
CA SER A 13 -1.64 10.95 5.80
C SER A 13 -1.68 9.47 6.21
N VAL A 14 -1.26 9.13 7.43
CA VAL A 14 -1.34 7.75 7.96
C VAL A 14 -2.78 7.28 8.08
N MET A 15 -3.71 8.15 8.48
CA MET A 15 -5.13 7.82 8.58
C MET A 15 -5.70 7.47 7.21
N ILE A 16 -5.42 8.29 6.19
CA ILE A 16 -5.86 8.03 4.82
C ILE A 16 -5.25 6.73 4.29
N LEU A 17 -3.96 6.49 4.56
CA LEU A 17 -3.26 5.26 4.20
C LEU A 17 -3.92 4.02 4.82
N GLN A 18 -4.21 4.06 6.12
CA GLN A 18 -4.88 2.97 6.83
C GLN A 18 -6.31 2.73 6.33
N LEU A 19 -7.06 3.80 6.05
CA LEU A 19 -8.38 3.70 5.43
C LEU A 19 -8.32 3.03 4.05
N ALA A 20 -7.35 3.43 3.21
CA ALA A 20 -7.13 2.79 1.92
C ALA A 20 -6.78 1.30 2.07
N GLY A 21 -5.91 0.94 3.03
CA GLY A 21 -5.55 -0.44 3.33
C GLY A 21 -6.74 -1.28 3.80
N GLY A 22 -7.55 -0.76 4.72
CA GLY A 22 -8.76 -1.45 5.20
C GLY A 22 -9.79 -1.63 4.10
N LEU A 23 -10.05 -0.59 3.32
CA LEU A 23 -11.02 -0.64 2.23
C LEU A 23 -10.59 -1.60 1.12
N THR A 24 -9.33 -1.57 0.72
CA THR A 24 -8.78 -2.54 -0.26
C THR A 24 -8.78 -3.96 0.28
N GLY A 25 -8.54 -4.14 1.59
CA GLY A 25 -8.65 -5.42 2.29
C GLY A 25 -10.02 -6.08 2.16
N ILE A 26 -11.09 -5.28 2.16
CA ILE A 26 -12.48 -5.75 2.06
C ILE A 26 -12.96 -5.83 0.59
N LEU A 27 -12.66 -4.82 -0.22
CA LEU A 27 -13.19 -4.72 -1.58
C LEU A 27 -12.63 -5.79 -2.52
N THR A 28 -11.37 -6.20 -2.38
CA THR A 28 -10.80 -7.19 -3.31
C THR A 28 -11.39 -8.59 -3.10
N PRO A 29 -11.51 -9.15 -1.88
CA PRO A 29 -12.18 -10.44 -1.70
C PRO A 29 -13.62 -10.42 -2.22
N LEU A 30 -14.39 -9.37 -1.90
CA LEU A 30 -15.75 -9.19 -2.42
C LEU A 30 -15.79 -9.07 -3.95
N GLY A 31 -14.80 -8.41 -4.54
CA GLY A 31 -14.67 -8.30 -5.99
C GLY A 31 -14.40 -9.63 -6.67
N LEU A 32 -13.48 -10.44 -6.12
CA LEU A 32 -13.16 -11.78 -6.64
C LEU A 32 -14.32 -12.76 -6.45
N GLU A 33 -15.02 -12.67 -5.32
CA GLU A 33 -16.22 -13.49 -5.05
C GLU A 33 -17.29 -13.23 -6.12
N ARG A 34 -17.51 -11.96 -6.51
CA ARG A 34 -18.42 -11.59 -7.61
C ARG A 34 -17.99 -12.11 -8.98
N LEU A 35 -16.70 -12.36 -9.17
CA LEU A 35 -16.15 -12.97 -10.38
C LEU A 35 -16.27 -14.51 -10.36
N GLY A 36 -16.85 -15.10 -9.31
CA GLY A 36 -17.00 -16.54 -9.15
C GLY A 36 -15.68 -17.27 -8.85
N VAL A 37 -14.68 -16.53 -8.32
CA VAL A 37 -13.38 -17.10 -7.97
C VAL A 37 -13.51 -17.96 -6.71
N ASP A 38 -12.87 -19.13 -6.72
CA ASP A 38 -12.88 -20.04 -5.58
C ASP A 38 -12.26 -19.42 -4.31
N ALA A 39 -12.81 -19.77 -3.15
CA ALA A 39 -12.40 -19.23 -1.85
C ALA A 39 -10.91 -19.48 -1.55
N SER A 40 -10.35 -20.61 -2.00
CA SER A 40 -8.92 -20.90 -1.82
C SER A 40 -8.04 -19.92 -2.59
N LEU A 41 -8.44 -19.55 -3.81
CA LEU A 41 -7.72 -18.60 -4.65
C LEU A 41 -7.90 -17.16 -4.13
N ILE A 42 -9.06 -16.81 -3.59
CA ILE A 42 -9.26 -15.53 -2.88
C ILE A 42 -8.30 -15.41 -1.70
N GLY A 43 -8.19 -16.47 -0.89
CA GLY A 43 -7.24 -16.54 0.22
C GLY A 43 -5.80 -16.39 -0.24
N PHE A 44 -5.43 -17.01 -1.37
CA PHE A 44 -4.11 -16.86 -1.98
C PHE A 44 -3.84 -15.41 -2.42
N VAL A 45 -4.79 -14.76 -3.09
CA VAL A 45 -4.68 -13.34 -3.49
C VAL A 45 -4.57 -12.42 -2.26
N ALA A 46 -5.25 -12.74 -1.17
CA ALA A 46 -5.08 -12.03 0.10
C ALA A 46 -3.65 -12.18 0.64
N ALA A 47 -3.10 -13.40 0.64
CA ALA A 47 -1.73 -13.67 1.08
C ALA A 47 -0.67 -12.94 0.25
N MET A 48 -0.92 -12.73 -1.06
CA MET A 48 -0.02 -11.97 -1.93
C MET A 48 0.18 -10.52 -1.46
N ASN A 49 -0.79 -9.92 -0.78
CA ASN A 49 -0.61 -8.60 -0.20
C ASN A 49 0.41 -8.60 0.95
N ALA A 50 0.32 -9.59 1.85
CA ALA A 50 1.28 -9.76 2.94
C ALA A 50 2.69 -10.08 2.39
N ALA A 51 2.78 -10.93 1.36
CA ALA A 51 4.04 -11.23 0.69
C ALA A 51 4.68 -9.97 0.08
N GLY A 52 3.87 -9.16 -0.62
CA GLY A 52 4.31 -7.85 -1.14
C GLY A 52 4.77 -6.91 -0.04
N PHE A 53 4.05 -6.86 1.08
CA PHE A 53 4.43 -6.03 2.23
C PHE A 53 5.77 -6.45 2.82
N MET A 54 6.01 -7.76 3.00
CA MET A 54 7.30 -8.29 3.47
C MET A 54 8.45 -7.90 2.53
N LEU A 55 8.25 -8.05 1.22
CA LEU A 55 9.24 -7.63 0.21
C LEU A 55 9.49 -6.13 0.27
N GLY A 56 8.43 -5.34 0.40
CA GLY A 56 8.50 -3.89 0.56
C GLY A 56 9.26 -3.49 1.82
N ALA A 57 9.00 -4.14 2.95
CA ALA A 57 9.64 -3.84 4.22
C ALA A 57 11.15 -4.15 4.20
N TRP A 58 11.58 -5.19 3.49
CA TRP A 58 13.01 -5.45 3.29
C TRP A 58 13.65 -4.40 2.37
N THR A 59 12.97 -4.05 1.27
CA THR A 59 13.53 -3.13 0.27
C THR A 59 13.43 -1.66 0.65
N SER A 60 12.54 -1.30 1.59
CA SER A 60 12.20 0.09 1.92
C SER A 60 13.35 0.91 2.48
N PRO A 61 14.24 0.43 3.38
CA PRO A 61 15.31 1.26 3.92
C PRO A 61 16.31 1.64 2.83
N ARG A 62 16.61 0.70 1.93
CA ARG A 62 17.48 0.94 0.78
C ARG A 62 16.83 1.89 -0.22
N ALA A 63 15.56 1.67 -0.56
CA ALA A 63 14.84 2.55 -1.47
C ALA A 63 14.78 3.98 -0.90
N LEU A 64 14.51 4.11 0.40
CA LEU A 64 14.45 5.39 1.10
C LEU A 64 15.78 6.14 1.02
N ALA A 65 16.89 5.46 1.30
CA ALA A 65 18.23 6.06 1.22
C ALA A 65 18.58 6.54 -0.20
N LEU A 66 18.03 5.92 -1.25
CA LEU A 66 18.34 6.25 -2.64
C LEU A 66 17.50 7.40 -3.19
N VAL A 67 16.20 7.48 -2.85
CA VAL A 67 15.29 8.46 -3.46
C VAL A 67 14.76 9.51 -2.49
N GLY A 68 14.87 9.29 -1.18
CA GLY A 68 14.37 10.17 -0.12
C GLY A 68 12.88 9.99 0.20
N ASN A 69 12.48 10.46 1.38
CA ASN A 69 11.15 10.27 1.98
C ASN A 69 10.00 10.72 1.07
N ILE A 70 10.04 11.97 0.57
CA ILE A 70 8.94 12.55 -0.23
C ILE A 70 8.71 11.75 -1.52
N ARG A 71 9.78 11.41 -2.24
CA ARG A 71 9.71 10.70 -3.52
C ARG A 71 9.26 9.26 -3.34
N LEU A 72 9.75 8.59 -2.29
CA LEU A 72 9.34 7.22 -1.98
C LEU A 72 7.86 7.15 -1.62
N PHE A 73 7.38 8.06 -0.77
CA PHE A 73 5.98 8.14 -0.40
C PHE A 73 5.08 8.41 -1.61
N ALA A 74 5.43 9.42 -2.43
CA ALA A 74 4.64 9.78 -3.62
C ALA A 74 4.59 8.63 -4.65
N ALA A 75 5.70 7.91 -4.84
CA ALA A 75 5.75 6.75 -5.73
C ALA A 75 4.86 5.61 -5.21
N GLY A 76 4.91 5.31 -3.91
CA GLY A 76 4.03 4.32 -3.28
C GLY A 76 2.55 4.70 -3.38
N ALA A 77 2.20 5.95 -3.11
CA ALA A 77 0.83 6.45 -3.21
C ALA A 77 0.30 6.37 -4.66
N GLY A 78 1.11 6.81 -5.64
CA GLY A 78 0.77 6.74 -7.05
C GLY A 78 0.62 5.31 -7.56
N LEU A 79 1.53 4.41 -7.17
CA LEU A 79 1.46 2.99 -7.54
C LEU A 79 0.23 2.31 -6.94
N SER A 80 -0.10 2.61 -5.68
CA SER A 80 -1.32 2.10 -5.04
C SER A 80 -2.59 2.61 -5.73
N ALA A 81 -2.66 3.90 -6.05
CA ALA A 81 -3.80 4.49 -6.74
C ALA A 81 -3.99 3.90 -8.16
N ALA A 82 -2.92 3.85 -8.95
CA ALA A 82 -2.93 3.23 -10.28
C ALA A 82 -3.30 1.74 -10.22
N GLY A 83 -2.77 1.02 -9.23
CA GLY A 83 -3.08 -0.38 -8.99
C GLY A 83 -4.58 -0.59 -8.73
N ILE A 84 -5.19 0.17 -7.82
CA ILE A 84 -6.63 0.07 -7.52
C ILE A 84 -7.47 0.38 -8.77
N LEU A 85 -7.13 1.42 -9.53
CA LEU A 85 -7.84 1.75 -10.77
C LEU A 85 -7.72 0.62 -11.81
N SER A 86 -6.56 -0.03 -11.90
CA SER A 86 -6.35 -1.13 -12.84
C SER A 86 -7.18 -2.38 -12.52
N LEU A 87 -7.53 -2.62 -11.25
CA LEU A 87 -8.42 -3.72 -10.85
C LEU A 87 -9.83 -3.57 -11.42
N ALA A 88 -10.29 -2.33 -11.66
CA ALA A 88 -11.57 -2.07 -12.31
C ALA A 88 -11.54 -2.36 -13.82
N LEU A 89 -10.36 -2.29 -14.43
CA LEU A 89 -10.17 -2.48 -15.88
C LEU A 89 -9.92 -3.94 -16.25
N ILE A 90 -9.18 -4.68 -15.43
CA ILE A 90 -8.77 -6.07 -15.71
C ILE A 90 -9.33 -6.98 -14.62
N GLN A 91 -10.27 -7.85 -14.98
CA GLN A 91 -11.03 -8.70 -14.05
C GLN A 91 -10.52 -10.15 -14.02
N GLU A 92 -9.20 -10.33 -13.99
CA GLU A 92 -8.56 -11.65 -13.93
C GLU A 92 -7.86 -11.87 -12.58
N ALA A 93 -8.11 -13.03 -11.95
CA ALA A 93 -7.55 -13.34 -10.63
C ALA A 93 -6.01 -13.26 -10.54
N PRO A 94 -5.22 -13.73 -11.53
CA PRO A 94 -3.76 -13.58 -11.51
C PRO A 94 -3.31 -12.11 -11.56
N PHE A 95 -4.03 -11.26 -12.31
CA PHE A 95 -3.75 -9.83 -12.34
C PHE A 95 -4.01 -9.18 -10.97
N TRP A 96 -5.09 -9.59 -10.31
CA TRP A 96 -5.42 -9.10 -8.97
C TRP A 96 -4.35 -9.52 -7.94
N ALA A 97 -3.84 -10.75 -8.04
CA ALA A 97 -2.72 -11.22 -7.23
C ALA A 97 -1.47 -10.33 -7.39
N LEU A 98 -1.09 -10.01 -8.64
CA LEU A 98 0.05 -9.15 -8.94
C LEU A 98 -0.13 -7.75 -8.35
N ILE A 99 -1.29 -7.14 -8.55
CA ILE A 99 -1.60 -5.82 -7.99
C ILE A 99 -1.56 -5.86 -6.46
N ARG A 100 -1.98 -6.96 -5.82
CA ARG A 100 -1.89 -7.10 -4.36
C ARG A 100 -0.46 -7.11 -3.86
N VAL A 101 0.47 -7.74 -4.57
CA VAL A 101 1.92 -7.65 -4.26
C VAL A 101 2.38 -6.19 -4.35
N LEU A 102 2.06 -5.51 -5.45
CA LEU A 102 2.48 -4.11 -5.66
C LEU A 102 1.90 -3.16 -4.60
N GLN A 103 0.65 -3.36 -4.19
CA GLN A 103 0.03 -2.60 -3.09
C GLN A 103 0.74 -2.85 -1.76
N GLY A 104 1.08 -4.11 -1.46
CA GLY A 104 1.86 -4.45 -0.26
C GLY A 104 3.20 -3.73 -0.21
N VAL A 105 3.95 -3.77 -1.32
CA VAL A 105 5.23 -3.05 -1.45
C VAL A 105 5.03 -1.54 -1.27
N SER A 106 4.02 -0.98 -1.93
CA SER A 106 3.69 0.45 -1.86
C SER A 106 3.35 0.91 -0.45
N PHE A 107 2.57 0.13 0.30
CA PHE A 107 2.25 0.41 1.69
C PHE A 107 3.49 0.38 2.57
N ALA A 108 4.35 -0.62 2.43
CA ALA A 108 5.60 -0.67 3.19
C ALA A 108 6.47 0.58 2.95
N TYR A 109 6.59 1.04 1.70
CA TYR A 109 7.33 2.25 1.34
C TYR A 109 6.74 3.52 1.96
N MET A 110 5.42 3.66 1.94
CA MET A 110 4.74 4.78 2.58
C MET A 110 4.90 4.74 4.10
N PHE A 111 4.72 3.59 4.74
CA PHE A 111 4.95 3.45 6.19
C PHE A 111 6.38 3.77 6.58
N THR A 112 7.38 3.24 5.88
CA THR A 112 8.79 3.57 6.16
C THR A 112 9.09 5.06 6.01
N SER A 113 8.47 5.74 5.03
CA SER A 113 8.64 7.19 4.87
C SER A 113 7.99 7.97 6.03
N ILE A 114 6.82 7.53 6.49
CA ILE A 114 6.11 8.13 7.63
C ILE A 114 6.90 7.92 8.93
N GLU A 115 7.40 6.72 9.18
CA GLU A 115 8.24 6.41 10.34
C GLU A 115 9.50 7.28 10.38
N SER A 116 10.14 7.49 9.22
CA SER A 116 11.31 8.38 9.13
C SER A 116 10.96 9.82 9.50
N TRP A 117 9.86 10.38 8.97
CA TRP A 117 9.44 11.74 9.32
C TRP A 117 8.99 11.86 10.77
N LEU A 118 8.34 10.83 11.31
CA LEU A 118 7.94 10.80 12.71
C LEU A 118 9.17 10.77 13.62
N GLY A 119 10.19 10.00 13.26
CA GLY A 119 11.48 9.96 13.95
C GLY A 119 12.26 11.28 13.87
N GLU A 120 12.05 12.10 12.84
CA GLU A 120 12.59 13.47 12.77
C GLU A 120 11.80 14.49 13.60
N ALA A 121 10.51 14.21 13.86
CA ALA A 121 9.61 15.11 14.57
C ALA A 121 9.62 14.94 16.11
N VAL A 122 10.20 13.84 16.61
CA VAL A 122 10.34 13.50 18.04
C VAL A 122 11.76 13.80 18.51
#